data_AF-A0A4Q0ISU3-F1
#
_entry.id   AF-A0A4Q0ISU3-F1
#
_cell.length_a   1.000
_cell.length_b   1.000
_cell.length_c   1.000
_cell.angle_alpha   90.00
_cell.angle_beta   90.00
_cell.angle_gamma   90.00
#
_symmetry.space_group_name_H-M   'P 1'
#
loop_
_entity.id
_entity.type
_entity.pdbx_description
1 polymer ?
#
loop_
_entity_poly.entity_id
_entity_poly.type
_entity_poly.pdbx_seq_one_letter_code
_entity_poly.pdbx_strand_id
1 'polypeptide(L)'
;MKRTASISEILRPLKDAPFQAYLSSALQVADILEWVLEQTGTAEVWQTSFSISEEFLRRLFFLKRKRPISRFNLVLDHKATNKTIKLWSFIVQVVDRTFLADNHSKILLVRSDRGDTVAVVTSQNLTRGNRAESAFISTSPEIFANLHASVLDIIENHSVPLNDLFNQRLTTTNELR
;
A
#
# COMPACT_ATOMS: atom_id res chain seq x y z
N MET A 1 2.80 -17.88 14.27
CA MET A 1 1.86 -18.82 13.64
C MET A 1 2.06 -18.75 12.14
N LYS A 2 2.49 -19.85 11.51
CA LYS A 2 2.43 -20.02 10.06
C LYS A 2 0.96 -19.90 9.65
N ARG A 3 0.63 -18.95 8.78
CA ARG A 3 -0.70 -18.85 8.18
C ARG A 3 -0.85 -20.01 7.20
N THR A 4 -1.86 -20.85 7.42
CA THR A 4 -2.04 -22.14 6.76
C THR A 4 -2.96 -22.10 5.56
N ALA A 5 -3.73 -21.03 5.36
CA ALA A 5 -4.63 -20.92 4.21
C ALA A 5 -3.89 -20.38 2.98
N SER A 6 -3.94 -21.13 1.88
CA SER A 6 -3.48 -20.65 0.58
C SER A 6 -4.38 -19.49 0.12
N ILE A 7 -3.82 -18.46 -0.52
CA ILE A 7 -4.64 -17.36 -1.08
C ILE A 7 -5.69 -17.86 -2.08
N SER A 8 -5.41 -18.99 -2.75
CA SER A 8 -6.33 -19.67 -3.67
C SER A 8 -7.58 -20.28 -3.00
N GLU A 9 -7.57 -20.45 -1.68
CA GLU A 9 -8.75 -20.90 -0.92
C GLU A 9 -9.74 -19.76 -0.68
N ILE A 10 -9.29 -18.50 -0.82
CA ILE A 10 -10.07 -17.29 -0.52
C ILE A 10 -10.38 -16.52 -1.81
N LEU A 11 -9.43 -16.47 -2.74
CA LEU A 11 -9.50 -15.72 -3.99
C LEU A 11 -9.33 -16.64 -5.19
N ARG A 12 -10.14 -16.39 -6.21
CA ARG A 12 -9.99 -16.98 -7.55
C ARG A 12 -9.11 -16.07 -8.42
N PRO A 13 -8.43 -16.59 -9.45
CA PRO A 13 -7.62 -15.76 -10.35
C PRO A 13 -8.40 -14.58 -10.93
N LEU A 14 -7.73 -13.44 -11.11
CA LEU A 14 -8.34 -12.17 -11.58
C LEU A 14 -9.06 -12.34 -12.92
N LYS A 15 -8.50 -13.15 -13.82
CA LYS A 15 -9.09 -13.47 -15.13
C LYS A 15 -10.44 -14.21 -15.04
N ASP A 16 -10.63 -14.99 -13.97
CA ASP A 16 -11.80 -15.86 -13.81
C ASP A 16 -12.86 -15.19 -12.92
N ALA A 17 -12.43 -14.27 -12.05
CA ALA A 17 -13.29 -13.53 -11.14
C ALA A 17 -12.82 -12.05 -11.05
N PRO A 18 -13.31 -11.18 -11.94
CA PRO A 18 -12.90 -9.77 -11.99
C PRO A 18 -13.41 -8.94 -10.82
N PHE A 19 -14.40 -9.43 -10.07
CA PHE A 19 -14.94 -8.80 -8.87
C PHE A 19 -15.03 -9.84 -7.76
N GLN A 20 -14.39 -9.56 -6.63
CA GLN A 20 -14.31 -10.50 -5.51
C GLN A 20 -14.35 -9.75 -4.20
N ALA A 21 -14.99 -10.33 -3.20
CA ALA A 21 -14.99 -9.83 -1.84
C ALA A 21 -14.71 -10.97 -0.87
N TYR A 22 -14.03 -10.66 0.23
CA TYR A 22 -13.85 -11.61 1.32
C TYR A 22 -13.89 -10.90 2.67
N LEU A 23 -14.14 -11.68 3.71
CA LEU A 23 -13.95 -11.30 5.11
C LEU A 23 -13.08 -12.37 5.77
N SER A 24 -11.83 -12.04 6.10
CA SER A 24 -10.87 -13.04 6.60
C SER A 24 -9.75 -12.39 7.41
N SER A 25 -9.20 -13.15 8.35
CA SER A 25 -7.98 -12.80 9.09
C SER A 25 -6.72 -13.46 8.53
N ALA A 26 -6.88 -14.30 7.50
CA ALA A 26 -5.80 -15.10 6.94
C ALA A 26 -4.89 -14.31 6.00
N LEU A 27 -5.40 -13.26 5.35
CA LEU A 27 -4.65 -12.47 4.37
C LEU A 27 -4.16 -11.14 4.97
N GLN A 28 -2.97 -10.74 4.54
CA GLN A 28 -2.43 -9.39 4.69
C GLN A 28 -2.41 -8.69 3.33
N VAL A 29 -2.45 -7.36 3.32
CA VAL A 29 -2.31 -6.56 2.07
C VAL A 29 -1.07 -6.97 1.26
N ALA A 30 0.04 -7.34 1.93
CA ALA A 30 1.24 -7.82 1.25
C ALA A 30 1.04 -9.17 0.52
N ASP A 31 0.18 -10.07 1.04
CA ASP A 31 -0.20 -11.32 0.34
C ASP A 31 -1.01 -11.00 -0.93
N ILE A 32 -1.93 -10.04 -0.83
CA ILE A 32 -2.76 -9.59 -1.96
C ILE A 32 -1.89 -8.95 -3.03
N LEU A 33 -1.00 -8.04 -2.65
CA LEU A 33 -0.09 -7.37 -3.58
C LEU A 33 0.81 -8.38 -4.31
N GLU A 34 1.40 -9.32 -3.57
CA GLU A 34 2.20 -10.42 -4.15
C GLU A 34 1.40 -11.21 -5.18
N TRP A 35 0.18 -11.61 -4.84
CA TRP A 35 -0.73 -12.37 -5.70
C TRP A 35 -1.23 -11.58 -6.92
N VAL A 36 -1.46 -10.27 -6.80
CA VAL A 36 -1.80 -9.41 -7.96
C VAL A 36 -0.62 -9.32 -8.91
N LEU A 37 0.59 -9.11 -8.40
CA LEU A 37 1.80 -9.00 -9.22
C LEU A 37 2.17 -10.31 -9.92
N GLU A 38 1.83 -11.47 -9.34
CA GLU A 38 1.97 -12.78 -10.01
C GLU A 38 1.19 -12.88 -11.33
N GLN A 39 0.05 -12.19 -11.41
CA GLN A 39 -0.86 -12.26 -12.55
C GLN A 39 -0.64 -11.11 -13.54
N THR A 40 -0.23 -9.95 -13.02
CA THR A 40 -0.13 -8.70 -13.80
C THR A 40 1.29 -8.35 -14.25
N GLY A 41 2.32 -8.90 -13.60
CA GLY A 41 3.72 -8.63 -13.91
C GLY A 41 4.24 -7.35 -13.23
N THR A 42 5.23 -6.69 -13.86
CA THR A 42 5.76 -5.41 -13.38
C THR A 42 4.66 -4.36 -13.37
N ALA A 43 4.58 -3.60 -12.27
CA ALA A 43 3.52 -2.61 -12.09
C ALA A 43 3.93 -1.42 -11.24
N GLU A 44 3.24 -0.30 -11.47
CA GLU A 44 3.19 0.84 -10.56
C GLU A 44 2.08 0.62 -9.52
N VAL A 45 2.37 0.98 -8.27
CA VAL A 45 1.52 0.74 -7.12
C VAL A 45 1.20 2.05 -6.41
N TRP A 46 -0.06 2.25 -6.04
CA TRP A 46 -0.49 3.26 -5.08
C TRP A 46 -1.14 2.59 -3.90
N GLN A 47 -0.61 2.87 -2.72
CA GLN A 47 -1.09 2.33 -1.47
C GLN A 47 -1.48 3.48 -0.56
N THR A 48 -2.72 3.47 -0.08
CA THR A 48 -3.15 4.33 1.02
C THR A 48 -3.35 3.48 2.27
N SER A 49 -3.07 4.06 3.44
CA SER A 49 -3.37 3.44 4.72
C SER A 49 -3.39 4.47 5.83
N PHE A 50 -4.03 4.18 6.96
CA PHE A 50 -3.88 5.06 8.13
C PHE A 50 -2.48 4.95 8.72
N SER A 51 -1.91 3.74 8.77
CA SER A 51 -0.59 3.52 9.36
C SER A 51 0.16 2.34 8.75
N ILE A 52 1.47 2.33 8.95
CA ILE A 52 2.38 1.27 8.51
C ILE A 52 3.16 0.65 9.68
N SER A 53 3.60 -0.60 9.52
CA SER A 53 4.51 -1.29 10.44
C SER A 53 5.82 -1.69 9.76
N GLU A 54 6.84 -1.90 10.57
CA GLU A 54 8.12 -2.46 10.12
C GLU A 54 7.97 -3.84 9.48
N GLU A 55 7.09 -4.68 10.02
CA GLU A 55 6.81 -6.02 9.45
C GLU A 55 6.34 -5.92 8.00
N PHE A 56 5.42 -4.98 7.70
CA PHE A 56 4.96 -4.77 6.34
C PHE A 56 6.10 -4.28 5.43
N LEU A 57 6.93 -3.34 5.91
CA LEU A 57 8.10 -2.85 5.17
C LEU A 57 9.10 -3.97 4.87
N ARG A 58 9.37 -4.88 5.81
CA ARG A 58 10.21 -6.07 5.58
C ARG A 58 9.63 -6.97 4.50
N ARG A 59 8.31 -7.22 4.54
CA ARG A 59 7.65 -8.02 3.50
C ARG A 59 7.74 -7.35 2.13
N LEU A 60 7.50 -6.05 2.05
CA LEU A 60 7.60 -5.29 0.80
C LEU A 60 9.03 -5.28 0.25
N PHE A 61 10.05 -5.15 1.11
CA PHE A 61 11.46 -5.25 0.71
C PHE A 61 11.77 -6.58 0.01
N PHE A 62 11.34 -7.71 0.60
CA PHE A 62 11.54 -9.02 -0.05
C PHE A 62 10.70 -9.18 -1.31
N LEU A 63 9.49 -8.61 -1.34
CA LEU A 63 8.64 -8.64 -2.52
C LEU A 63 9.29 -7.91 -3.71
N LYS A 64 9.81 -6.70 -3.53
CA LYS A 64 10.51 -5.93 -4.59
C LYS A 64 11.73 -6.67 -5.16
N ARG A 65 12.35 -7.58 -4.39
CA ARG A 65 13.47 -8.42 -4.85
C ARG A 65 13.01 -9.64 -5.66
N LYS A 66 11.81 -10.14 -5.38
CA LYS A 66 11.23 -11.29 -6.09
C LYS A 66 10.49 -10.87 -7.36
N ARG A 67 9.80 -9.73 -7.30
CA ARG A 67 9.00 -9.20 -8.40
C ARG A 67 9.29 -7.71 -8.57
N PRO A 68 9.56 -7.27 -9.80
CA PRO A 68 9.78 -5.86 -10.08
C PRO A 68 8.49 -5.06 -9.82
N ILE A 69 8.61 -4.01 -9.02
CA ILE A 69 7.61 -2.95 -8.87
C ILE A 69 8.27 -1.72 -9.47
N SER A 70 7.71 -1.15 -10.54
CA SER A 70 8.33 -0.03 -11.27
C SER A 70 8.35 1.24 -10.40
N ARG A 71 7.30 1.44 -9.59
CA ARG A 71 7.22 2.51 -8.60
C ARG A 71 6.16 2.21 -7.55
N PHE A 72 6.44 2.54 -6.30
CA PHE A 72 5.55 2.40 -5.15
C PHE A 72 5.29 3.77 -4.52
N ASN A 73 4.03 4.22 -4.59
CA ASN A 73 3.53 5.45 -3.99
C ASN A 73 2.76 5.10 -2.70
N LEU A 74 3.08 5.75 -1.59
CA LEU A 74 2.48 5.50 -0.28
C LEU A 74 1.87 6.78 0.28
N VAL A 75 0.60 6.72 0.69
CA VAL A 75 -0.09 7.79 1.44
C VAL A 75 -0.44 7.29 2.83
N LEU A 76 0.00 8.02 3.86
CA LEU A 76 -0.27 7.73 5.27
C LEU A 76 -0.96 8.89 5.98
N ASP A 77 -1.60 8.60 7.11
CA ASP A 77 -2.28 9.62 7.91
C ASP A 77 -1.31 10.48 8.72
N HIS A 78 -1.59 11.78 8.84
CA HIS A 78 -0.83 12.69 9.70
C HIS A 78 -0.83 12.27 11.19
N LYS A 79 -1.90 11.65 11.70
CA LYS A 79 -1.95 11.17 13.09
C LYS A 79 -0.98 10.01 13.34
N ALA A 80 -0.54 9.31 12.29
CA ALA A 80 0.48 8.26 12.37
C ALA A 80 1.93 8.79 12.26
N THR A 81 2.13 10.10 12.04
CA THR A 81 3.44 10.73 11.76
C THR A 81 4.56 10.31 12.71
N ASN A 82 4.30 10.31 14.03
CA ASN A 82 5.34 9.97 15.02
C ASN A 82 5.87 8.54 14.85
N LYS A 83 4.99 7.60 14.46
CA LYS A 83 5.40 6.22 14.15
C LYS A 83 6.07 6.15 12.78
N THR A 84 5.53 6.86 11.79
CA THR A 84 6.08 6.90 10.43
C THR A 84 7.51 7.44 10.40
N ILE A 85 7.81 8.50 11.15
CA ILE A 85 9.15 9.09 11.23
C ILE A 85 10.17 8.13 11.85
N LYS A 86 9.77 7.35 12.85
CA LYS A 86 10.64 6.31 13.42
C LYS A 86 11.00 5.22 12.41
N LEU A 87 10.14 4.99 11.42
CA LEU A 87 10.34 4.03 10.34
C LEU A 87 10.93 4.66 9.07
N TRP A 88 11.19 5.97 9.07
CA TRP A 88 11.54 6.73 7.87
C TRP A 88 12.73 6.13 7.12
N SER A 89 13.83 5.81 7.82
CA SER A 89 15.04 5.24 7.22
C SER A 89 14.78 3.94 6.48
N PHE A 90 13.76 3.17 6.89
CA PHE A 90 13.36 1.95 6.20
C PHE A 90 12.35 2.22 5.09
N ILE A 91 11.41 3.15 5.31
CA ILE A 91 10.45 3.57 4.28
C ILE A 91 11.20 4.03 3.03
N VAL A 92 12.19 4.92 3.15
CA VAL A 92 12.93 5.46 1.99
C VAL A 92 13.77 4.44 1.24
N GLN A 93 14.07 3.28 1.84
CA GLN A 93 14.79 2.19 1.17
C GLN A 93 13.86 1.28 0.35
N VAL A 94 12.56 1.29 0.65
CA VAL A 94 11.61 0.31 0.10
C VAL A 94 10.52 0.98 -0.74
N VAL A 95 10.13 2.19 -0.37
CA VAL A 95 9.04 2.96 -0.96
C VAL A 95 9.62 4.16 -1.71
N ASP A 96 9.19 4.32 -2.97
CA ASP A 96 9.77 5.31 -3.87
C ASP A 96 9.26 6.73 -3.58
N ARG A 97 7.98 6.86 -3.21
CA ARG A 97 7.38 8.15 -2.78
C ARG A 97 6.43 7.95 -1.61
N THR A 98 6.62 8.72 -0.54
CA THR A 98 5.74 8.69 0.63
C THR A 98 5.19 10.07 0.96
N PHE A 99 3.89 10.14 1.20
CA PHE A 99 3.12 11.34 1.47
C PHE A 99 2.35 11.19 2.78
N LEU A 100 2.20 12.29 3.52
CA LEU A 100 1.32 12.37 4.69
C LEU A 100 0.13 13.29 4.36
N ALA A 101 -1.08 12.83 4.65
CA ALA A 101 -2.34 13.55 4.42
C ALA A 101 -3.33 13.25 5.56
N ASP A 102 -4.48 13.93 5.61
CA ASP A 102 -5.63 13.45 6.40
C ASP A 102 -6.26 12.28 5.64
N ASN A 103 -5.91 11.05 6.04
CA ASN A 103 -6.21 9.85 5.27
C ASN A 103 -6.55 8.66 6.17
N HIS A 104 -7.83 8.29 6.19
CA HIS A 104 -8.27 7.04 6.81
C HIS A 104 -8.55 5.91 5.79
N SER A 105 -8.37 6.17 4.49
CA SER A 105 -8.58 5.17 3.44
C SER A 105 -7.49 4.09 3.47
N LYS A 106 -7.85 2.90 2.99
CA LYS A 106 -6.95 1.76 2.84
C LYS A 106 -7.22 1.12 1.49
N ILE A 107 -6.47 1.56 0.51
CA ILE A 107 -6.65 1.21 -0.89
C ILE A 107 -5.30 0.73 -1.42
N LEU A 108 -5.33 -0.35 -2.21
CA LEU A 108 -4.22 -0.79 -3.02
C LEU A 108 -4.63 -0.73 -4.49
N LEU A 109 -3.93 0.08 -5.28
CA LEU A 109 -4.10 0.21 -6.72
C LEU A 109 -2.84 -0.31 -7.40
N VAL A 110 -3.02 -1.18 -8.39
CA VAL A 110 -1.94 -1.74 -9.21
C VAL A 110 -2.24 -1.48 -10.68
N ARG A 111 -1.28 -0.87 -11.39
CA ARG A 111 -1.32 -0.70 -12.84
C ARG A 111 -0.09 -1.33 -13.46
N SER A 112 -0.26 -2.40 -14.23
CA SER A 112 0.85 -3.09 -14.89
C SER A 112 1.37 -2.31 -16.08
N ASP A 113 2.60 -2.60 -16.48
CA ASP A 113 3.21 -2.04 -17.70
C ASP A 113 2.44 -2.44 -18.97
N ARG A 114 1.63 -3.51 -18.91
CA ARG A 114 0.75 -3.97 -20.00
C ARG A 114 -0.61 -3.26 -20.02
N GLY A 115 -0.91 -2.45 -19.01
CA GLY A 115 -2.20 -1.74 -18.88
C GLY A 115 -3.24 -2.46 -18.02
N ASP A 116 -2.92 -3.60 -17.39
CA ASP A 116 -3.83 -4.27 -16.46
C ASP A 116 -4.03 -3.39 -15.21
N THR A 117 -5.27 -3.15 -14.82
CA THR A 117 -5.60 -2.34 -13.63
C THR A 117 -6.32 -3.18 -12.59
N VAL A 118 -5.87 -3.09 -11.34
CA VAL A 118 -6.50 -3.75 -10.19
C VAL A 118 -6.68 -2.75 -9.06
N ALA A 119 -7.89 -2.69 -8.52
CA ALA A 119 -8.23 -1.90 -7.35
C ALA A 119 -8.64 -2.81 -6.19
N VAL A 120 -8.08 -2.56 -5.02
CA VAL A 120 -8.42 -3.26 -3.77
C VAL A 120 -8.80 -2.22 -2.73
N VAL A 121 -10.02 -2.33 -2.21
CA VAL A 121 -10.49 -1.54 -1.07
C VAL A 121 -10.56 -2.47 0.13
N THR A 122 -9.93 -2.12 1.25
CA THR A 122 -9.86 -2.99 2.42
C THR A 122 -10.10 -2.24 3.72
N SER A 123 -10.49 -2.94 4.78
CA SER A 123 -10.48 -2.41 6.15
C SER A 123 -9.10 -2.49 6.83
N GLN A 124 -8.14 -3.21 6.23
CA GLN A 124 -6.85 -3.53 6.85
C GLN A 124 -5.81 -2.41 6.69
N ASN A 125 -5.15 -2.03 7.79
CA ASN A 125 -3.96 -1.18 7.74
C ASN A 125 -2.72 -1.97 7.28
N LEU A 126 -1.64 -1.27 6.92
CA LEU A 126 -0.34 -1.88 6.60
C LEU A 126 0.42 -2.34 7.85
N THR A 127 -0.26 -3.10 8.71
CA THR A 127 0.23 -3.56 10.00
C THR A 127 0.16 -5.08 10.09
N ARG A 128 0.58 -5.63 11.24
CA ARG A 128 0.34 -7.04 11.54
C ARG A 128 -1.16 -7.25 11.71
N GLY A 129 -1.74 -8.10 10.87
CA GLY A 129 -3.17 -8.42 10.92
C GLY A 129 -3.38 -9.78 11.58
N ASN A 130 -4.16 -9.84 12.64
CA ASN A 130 -4.74 -11.10 13.16
C ASN A 130 -6.26 -10.98 13.34
N ARG A 131 -6.86 -9.93 12.78
CA ARG A 131 -8.29 -9.62 12.84
C ARG A 131 -8.93 -9.93 11.51
N ALA A 132 -10.23 -10.21 11.54
CA ALA A 132 -11.00 -10.34 10.32
C ALA A 132 -11.07 -8.96 9.64
N GLU A 133 -10.68 -8.92 8.37
CA GLU A 133 -10.67 -7.72 7.55
C GLU A 133 -11.51 -8.00 6.31
N SER A 134 -12.31 -7.01 5.91
CA SER A 134 -12.99 -7.06 4.64
C SER A 134 -12.07 -6.53 3.55
N ALA A 135 -12.18 -7.12 2.37
CA ALA A 135 -11.64 -6.51 1.16
C ALA A 135 -12.57 -6.76 -0.02
N PHE A 136 -12.59 -5.79 -0.92
CA PHE A 136 -13.18 -5.87 -2.25
C PHE A 136 -12.08 -5.65 -3.27
N ILE A 137 -12.01 -6.53 -4.26
CA ILE A 137 -11.03 -6.54 -5.34
C ILE A 137 -11.77 -6.42 -6.66
N SER A 138 -11.31 -5.52 -7.53
CA SER A 138 -11.86 -5.29 -8.85
C SER A 138 -10.78 -5.12 -9.91
N THR A 139 -11.01 -5.68 -11.10
CA THR A 139 -10.24 -5.39 -12.31
C THR A 139 -10.94 -4.36 -13.22
N SER A 140 -11.99 -3.69 -12.74
CA SER A 140 -12.71 -2.67 -13.53
C SER A 140 -11.82 -1.46 -13.76
N PRO A 141 -11.57 -1.06 -15.03
CA PRO A 141 -10.80 0.14 -15.34
C PRO A 141 -11.46 1.42 -14.79
N GLU A 142 -12.79 1.47 -14.74
CA GLU A 142 -13.53 2.63 -14.23
C GLU A 142 -13.34 2.79 -12.71
N ILE A 143 -13.48 1.69 -11.95
CA ILE A 143 -13.27 1.72 -10.50
C ILE A 143 -11.82 2.12 -10.19
N PHE A 144 -10.86 1.56 -10.93
CA PHE A 144 -9.46 1.93 -10.80
C PHE A 144 -9.25 3.42 -11.09
N ALA A 145 -9.74 3.93 -12.23
CA ALA A 145 -9.53 5.30 -12.65
C ALA A 145 -10.10 6.30 -11.64
N ASN A 146 -11.30 6.06 -11.13
CA ASN A 146 -11.93 6.91 -10.14
C ASN A 146 -11.13 6.97 -8.82
N LEU A 147 -10.75 5.80 -8.27
CA LEU A 147 -9.94 5.76 -7.04
C LEU A 147 -8.55 6.34 -7.25
N HIS A 148 -7.92 6.06 -8.40
CA HIS A 148 -6.61 6.58 -8.75
C HIS A 148 -6.62 8.11 -8.85
N ALA A 149 -7.63 8.69 -9.50
CA ALA A 149 -7.82 10.14 -9.57
C ALA A 149 -7.95 10.76 -8.17
N SER A 150 -8.75 10.16 -7.27
CA SER A 150 -8.86 10.64 -5.89
C SER A 150 -7.55 10.51 -5.09
N VAL A 151 -6.77 9.44 -5.30
CA VAL A 151 -5.47 9.28 -4.65
C VAL A 151 -4.46 10.31 -5.17
N LEU A 152 -4.46 10.60 -6.48
CA LEU A 152 -3.61 11.65 -7.05
C LEU A 152 -3.99 13.03 -6.52
N ASP A 153 -5.27 13.34 -6.42
CA ASP A 153 -5.74 14.59 -5.83
C ASP A 153 -5.25 14.76 -4.38
N ILE A 154 -5.32 13.70 -3.56
CA ILE A 154 -4.74 13.72 -2.22
C ILE A 154 -3.24 14.02 -2.26
N ILE A 155 -2.50 13.34 -3.14
CA ILE A 155 -1.05 13.50 -3.25
C ILE A 155 -0.68 14.92 -3.69
N GLU A 156 -1.35 15.46 -4.71
CA GLU A 156 -1.01 16.71 -5.37
C GLU A 156 -1.50 17.94 -4.59
N ASN A 157 -2.68 17.84 -3.96
CA ASN A 157 -3.36 19.01 -3.40
C ASN A 157 -3.52 18.97 -1.87
N HIS A 158 -3.39 17.81 -1.23
CA HIS A 158 -3.77 17.61 0.17
C HIS A 158 -2.73 16.84 0.99
N SER A 159 -1.48 16.79 0.55
CA SER A 159 -0.42 16.05 1.23
C SER A 159 0.89 16.80 1.34
N VAL A 160 1.76 16.31 2.24
CA VAL A 160 3.14 16.76 2.37
C VAL A 160 4.08 15.56 2.14
N PRO A 161 5.12 15.69 1.30
CA PRO A 161 6.12 14.64 1.14
C PRO A 161 6.84 14.36 2.46
N LEU A 162 7.02 13.07 2.80
CA LEU A 162 7.65 12.66 4.06
C LEU A 162 9.09 13.15 4.18
N ASN A 163 9.83 13.22 3.07
CA ASN A 163 11.21 13.68 3.05
C ASN A 163 11.33 15.16 3.44
N ASP A 164 10.36 15.99 3.05
CA ASP A 164 10.37 17.42 3.37
C ASP A 164 10.18 17.64 4.88
N LEU A 165 9.27 16.88 5.50
CA LEU A 165 9.05 16.90 6.95
C LEU A 165 10.28 16.44 7.73
N PHE A 166 11.01 15.45 7.20
CA PHE A 166 12.24 14.98 7.84
C PHE A 166 13.33 16.05 7.78
N ASN A 167 13.52 16.68 6.62
CA ASN A 167 14.49 17.76 6.45
C ASN A 167 14.19 18.93 7.40
N GLN A 168 12.92 19.32 7.55
CA GLN A 168 12.50 20.35 8.50
C GLN A 168 12.84 19.99 9.96
N ARG A 169 12.67 18.73 10.38
CA ARG A 169 13.04 18.32 11.74
C ARG A 169 14.55 18.36 11.98
N LEU A 170 15.35 17.99 10.98
CA LEU A 170 16.81 18.07 11.08
C LEU A 170 17.28 19.52 11.23
N THR A 171 16.73 20.45 10.45
CA THR A 171 17.08 21.88 10.54
C THR A 171 16.73 22.45 11.91
N THR A 172 15.51 22.21 12.42
CA THR A 172 15.09 22.70 13.74
C THR A 172 15.91 22.10 14.89
N THR A 173 16.36 20.84 14.78
CA THR A 173 17.20 20.21 15.82
C THR A 173 18.63 20.78 15.82
N ASN A 174 19.13 21.21 14.66
CA ASN A 174 20.46 21.82 14.54
C ASN A 174 20.49 23.28 15.00
N GLU A 175 19.39 24.02 14.91
CA GLU A 175 19.28 25.41 15.41
C GLU A 175 19.19 25.50 16.95
N LEU A 176 18.88 24.39 17.61
CA LEU A 176 18.77 24.29 19.08
C LEU A 176 20.06 23.74 19.75
N ARG A 177 21.14 23.57 18.98
CA ARG A 177 22.47 23.14 19.45
C ARG A 177 23.48 24.26 19.28
#